data_AF-A0A6L7RZN1-F1
#
_entry.id   AF-A0A6L7RZN1-F1
#
_cell.length_a   1.000
_cell.length_b   1.000
_cell.length_c   1.000
_cell.angle_alpha   90.00
_cell.angle_beta   90.00
_cell.angle_gamma   90.00
#
_symmetry.space_group_name_H-M   'P 1'
#
loop_
_entity.id
_entity.type
_entity.pdbx_description
1 polymer ?
#
loop_
_entity_poly.entity_id
_entity_poly.type
_entity_poly.pdbx_seq_one_letter_code
_entity_poly.pdbx_strand_id
1 'polypeptide(L)'
;MDEQRLGELAVEIGQVLMHIRDRYPEMTEVTARSRHAPATLLLAVEGRLLDAIAQRWNGAGGVPLTGFEEFDELNSMLGLHTWESMPLFASVIMHFSEHANLRAARQAYLDIDGVVSAEFDTYLGGGPDIAATSASGRWFVMMRKAWGDCPSGCLHSETSFFVVNRTHVDRVDRAMAEDMAEFRRAVPPGEWPRWIE
;
A
#
# COMPACT_ATOMS: atom_id res chain seq x y z
N MET A 1 22.46 3.12 -5.81
CA MET A 1 21.62 4.02 -6.62
C MET A 1 21.47 5.27 -5.80
N ASP A 2 21.81 6.44 -6.35
CA ASP A 2 21.68 7.70 -5.60
C ASP A 2 20.22 8.18 -5.55
N GLU A 3 19.92 9.10 -4.64
CA GLU A 3 18.58 9.66 -4.41
C GLU A 3 18.03 10.42 -5.62
N GLN A 4 18.90 11.07 -6.39
CA GLN A 4 18.50 11.80 -7.60
C GLN A 4 17.96 10.82 -8.65
N ARG A 5 18.66 9.70 -8.85
CA ARG A 5 18.23 8.66 -9.80
C ARG A 5 16.92 8.00 -9.37
N LEU A 6 16.72 7.82 -8.07
CA LEU A 6 15.45 7.35 -7.52
C LEU A 6 14.30 8.33 -7.81
N GLY A 7 14.53 9.63 -7.63
CA GLY A 7 13.56 10.67 -7.96
C GLY A 7 13.21 10.69 -9.44
N GLU A 8 14.20 10.59 -10.33
CA GLU A 8 13.98 10.50 -11.78
C GLU A 8 13.16 9.27 -12.17
N LEU A 9 13.49 8.10 -11.60
CA LEU A 9 12.75 6.86 -11.85
C LEU A 9 11.29 6.96 -11.35
N ALA A 10 11.05 7.59 -10.20
CA ALA A 10 9.72 7.80 -9.66
C ALA A 10 8.86 8.69 -10.58
N VAL A 11 9.45 9.74 -11.16
CA VAL A 11 8.76 10.58 -12.16
C VAL A 11 8.48 9.80 -13.44
N GLU A 12 9.46 9.03 -13.93
CA GLU A 12 9.33 8.24 -15.16
C GLU A 12 8.22 7.18 -15.03
N ILE A 13 8.22 6.39 -13.96
CA ILE A 13 7.16 5.40 -13.74
C ILE A 13 5.81 6.07 -13.52
N GLY A 14 5.75 7.23 -12.85
CA GLY A 14 4.51 8.00 -12.70
C GLY A 14 3.87 8.36 -14.04
N GLN A 15 4.67 8.80 -15.01
CA GLN A 15 4.20 9.10 -16.37
C GLN A 15 3.72 7.84 -17.12
N VAL A 16 4.45 6.73 -16.99
CA VAL A 16 4.06 5.43 -17.57
C VAL A 16 2.71 4.97 -17.03
N LEU A 17 2.52 5.01 -15.71
CA LEU A 17 1.25 4.64 -15.06
C LEU A 17 0.11 5.56 -15.47
N MET A 18 0.36 6.85 -15.63
CA MET A 18 -0.61 7.82 -16.15
C MET A 18 -1.05 7.43 -17.58
N HIS A 19 -0.12 7.11 -18.48
CA HIS A 19 -0.47 6.69 -19.84
C HIS A 19 -1.28 5.39 -19.87
N ILE A 20 -0.96 4.42 -19.01
CA ILE A 20 -1.75 3.20 -18.88
C ILE A 20 -3.18 3.53 -18.44
N ARG A 21 -3.34 4.36 -17.39
CA ARG A 21 -4.67 4.71 -16.84
C ARG A 21 -5.50 5.58 -17.77
N ASP A 22 -4.88 6.45 -18.56
CA ASP A 22 -5.57 7.26 -19.58
C ASP A 22 -6.17 6.37 -20.68
N ARG A 23 -5.44 5.32 -21.09
CA ARG A 23 -5.90 4.36 -22.11
C ARG A 23 -6.83 3.28 -21.56
N TYR A 24 -6.63 2.86 -20.31
CA TYR A 24 -7.38 1.79 -19.63
C TYR A 24 -7.91 2.31 -18.28
N PRO A 25 -9.01 3.06 -18.26
CA PRO A 25 -9.53 3.72 -17.05
C PRO A 25 -9.81 2.77 -15.88
N GLU A 26 -10.14 1.51 -16.16
CA GLU A 26 -10.35 0.45 -15.16
C GLU A 26 -9.11 0.17 -14.29
N MET A 27 -7.92 0.56 -14.74
CA MET A 27 -6.65 0.42 -14.02
C MET A 27 -6.41 1.54 -12.99
N THR A 28 -7.28 2.55 -12.93
CA THR A 28 -7.18 3.63 -11.94
C THR A 28 -7.32 3.12 -10.50
N GLU A 29 -8.07 2.04 -10.31
CA GLU A 29 -8.29 1.39 -9.01
C GLU A 29 -7.09 0.54 -8.55
N VAL A 30 -6.13 0.23 -9.44
CA VAL A 30 -4.96 -0.57 -9.08
C VAL A 30 -3.88 0.35 -8.53
N THR A 31 -3.55 0.16 -7.26
CA THR A 31 -2.48 0.88 -6.54
C THR A 31 -1.44 -0.12 -6.06
N ALA A 32 -0.18 0.34 -5.91
CA ALA A 32 0.84 -0.42 -5.21
C ALA A 32 0.79 -0.04 -3.73
N ARG A 33 0.58 -1.02 -2.85
CA ARG A 33 0.74 -0.81 -1.40
C ARG A 33 2.18 -1.15 -1.02
N SER A 34 2.78 -0.33 -0.15
CA SER A 34 4.10 -0.68 0.41
C SER A 34 3.97 -2.01 1.16
N ARG A 35 4.75 -3.02 0.76
CA ARG A 35 4.69 -4.38 1.31
C ARG A 35 5.24 -4.51 2.73
N HIS A 36 5.93 -3.48 3.18
CA HIS A 36 6.41 -3.35 4.54
C HIS A 36 6.58 -1.87 4.81
N ALA A 37 5.75 -1.32 5.69
CA ALA A 37 6.00 -0.03 6.27
C ALA A 37 6.60 -0.29 7.66
N PRO A 38 7.94 -0.30 7.81
CA PRO A 38 8.61 -0.60 9.08
C PRO A 38 8.26 0.41 10.19
N ALA A 39 7.51 1.45 9.86
CA ALA A 39 6.96 2.46 10.75
C ALA A 39 5.42 2.43 10.76
N THR A 40 4.77 1.25 10.66
CA THR A 40 3.31 1.13 10.70
C THR A 40 2.81 0.11 11.74
N LEU A 41 1.78 0.51 12.49
CA LEU A 41 1.02 -0.34 13.42
C LEU A 41 -0.44 -0.43 12.97
N LEU A 42 -1.04 -1.61 13.10
CA LEU A 42 -2.48 -1.80 13.05
C LEU A 42 -3.01 -1.89 14.48
N LEU A 43 -3.94 -1.00 14.83
CA LEU A 43 -4.61 -1.00 16.13
C LEU A 43 -6.05 -1.47 15.96
N ALA A 44 -6.51 -2.40 16.79
CA ALA A 44 -7.95 -2.60 17.00
C ALA A 44 -8.38 -1.76 18.21
N VAL A 45 -9.46 -1.01 18.06
CA VAL A 45 -9.93 -0.04 19.06
C VAL A 45 -11.41 -0.25 19.34
N GLU A 46 -11.84 0.14 20.54
CA GLU A 46 -13.23 -0.02 20.98
C GLU A 46 -13.72 1.15 21.82
N GLY A 47 -15.01 1.07 22.17
CA GLY A 47 -15.65 2.02 23.07
C GLY A 47 -15.53 3.47 22.59
N ARG A 48 -15.26 4.37 23.54
CA ARG A 48 -15.25 5.81 23.27
C ARG A 48 -14.07 6.24 22.38
N LEU A 49 -12.96 5.49 22.37
CA LEU A 49 -11.83 5.76 21.49
C LEU A 49 -12.20 5.50 20.02
N LEU A 50 -12.90 4.39 19.75
CA LEU A 50 -13.44 4.10 18.41
C LEU A 50 -14.39 5.21 17.95
N ASP A 51 -15.32 5.65 18.79
CA ASP A 51 -16.25 6.73 18.46
C ASP A 51 -15.52 8.04 18.14
N ALA A 52 -14.48 8.37 18.91
CA ALA A 52 -13.66 9.56 18.68
C ALA A 52 -12.89 9.50 17.36
N ILE A 53 -12.29 8.34 17.05
CA ILE A 53 -11.60 8.12 15.76
C ILE A 53 -12.59 8.24 14.60
N ALA A 54 -13.76 7.61 14.71
CA ALA A 54 -14.80 7.65 13.68
C ALA A 54 -15.34 9.07 13.43
N GLN A 55 -15.53 9.87 14.49
CA GLN A 55 -16.01 11.26 14.37
C GLN A 55 -14.99 12.20 13.71
N ARG A 56 -13.70 11.86 13.74
CA ARG A 56 -12.61 12.67 13.16
C ARG A 56 -12.15 12.15 11.81
N TRP A 57 -12.77 11.09 11.31
CA TRP A 57 -12.53 10.56 9.98
C TRP A 57 -13.17 11.45 8.91
N ASN A 58 -12.39 12.36 8.35
CA ASN A 58 -12.89 13.33 7.36
C ASN A 58 -12.21 13.19 5.99
N GLY A 59 -11.29 12.23 5.82
CA GLY A 59 -10.40 12.17 4.66
C GLY A 59 -9.52 13.41 4.46
N ALA A 60 -9.47 14.30 5.45
CA ALA A 60 -8.70 15.54 5.41
C ALA A 60 -7.25 15.26 5.82
N GLY A 61 -6.29 15.81 5.07
CA GLY A 61 -4.87 15.63 5.35
C GLY A 61 -4.46 16.15 6.72
N GLY A 62 -3.83 15.30 7.51
CA GLY A 62 -3.33 15.59 8.86
C GLY A 62 -3.72 14.50 9.86
N VAL A 63 -3.01 14.42 10.98
CA VAL A 63 -3.37 13.56 12.12
C VAL A 63 -4.34 14.34 13.01
N PRO A 64 -5.64 14.03 13.01
CA PRO A 64 -6.59 14.75 13.84
C PRO A 64 -6.46 14.29 15.30
N LEU A 65 -6.54 15.24 16.23
CA LEU A 65 -6.68 14.96 17.65
C LEU A 65 -8.02 14.27 17.93
N THR A 66 -7.96 13.16 18.65
CA THR A 66 -9.14 12.39 19.06
C THR A 66 -9.85 13.02 20.25
N GLY A 67 -9.14 13.80 21.07
CA GLY A 67 -9.60 14.25 22.38
C GLY A 67 -9.35 13.24 23.50
N PHE A 68 -8.67 12.13 23.20
CA PHE A 68 -8.15 11.19 24.18
C PHE A 68 -6.71 11.58 24.49
N GLU A 69 -6.50 12.26 25.63
CA GLU A 69 -5.22 12.88 25.99
C GLU A 69 -4.04 11.90 25.88
N GLU A 70 -4.13 10.73 26.52
CA GLU A 70 -3.08 9.71 26.48
C GLU A 70 -2.76 9.22 25.06
N PHE A 71 -3.79 9.07 24.22
CA PHE A 71 -3.65 8.62 22.84
C PHE A 71 -3.05 9.71 21.93
N ASP A 72 -3.54 10.94 22.08
CA ASP A 72 -3.05 12.11 21.33
C ASP A 72 -1.61 12.46 21.71
N GLU A 73 -1.25 12.37 23.00
CA GLU A 73 0.12 12.56 23.49
C GLU A 73 1.06 11.49 22.95
N LEU A 74 0.66 10.21 22.99
CA LEU A 74 1.47 9.11 22.46
C LEU A 74 1.69 9.28 20.94
N ASN A 75 0.66 9.63 20.19
CA ASN A 75 0.75 9.91 18.75
C ASN A 75 1.74 11.05 18.45
N SER A 76 1.70 12.12 19.26
CA SER A 76 2.61 13.26 19.14
C SER A 76 4.06 12.85 19.43
N MET A 77 4.31 12.14 20.54
CA MET A 77 5.65 11.66 20.90
C MET A 77 6.26 10.72 19.85
N LEU A 78 5.46 9.82 19.30
CA LEU A 78 5.90 8.85 18.30
C LEU A 78 6.03 9.44 16.90
N GLY A 79 5.64 10.71 16.72
CA GLY A 79 5.67 11.38 15.42
C GLY A 79 4.76 10.68 14.42
N LEU A 80 3.51 10.43 14.81
CA LEU A 80 2.47 9.94 13.90
C LEU A 80 2.33 10.92 12.73
N HIS A 81 2.46 10.42 11.52
CA HIS A 81 2.43 11.21 10.29
C HIS A 81 1.04 11.16 9.63
N THR A 82 0.49 9.95 9.51
CA THR A 82 -0.84 9.71 8.97
C THR A 82 -1.46 8.49 9.63
N TRP A 83 -2.76 8.34 9.46
CA TRP A 83 -3.48 7.13 9.87
C TRP A 83 -4.61 6.81 8.87
N GLU A 84 -5.03 5.55 8.80
CA GLU A 84 -6.12 5.08 7.97
C GLU A 84 -7.09 4.26 8.83
N SER A 85 -8.32 4.73 8.99
CA SER A 85 -9.36 3.99 9.70
C SER A 85 -9.91 2.90 8.79
N MET A 86 -10.19 1.76 9.40
CA MET A 86 -10.91 0.64 8.82
C MET A 86 -12.19 0.40 9.64
N PRO A 87 -13.26 1.20 9.44
CA PRO A 87 -14.44 1.18 10.31
C PRO A 87 -15.14 -0.17 10.36
N LEU A 88 -15.12 -0.92 9.25
CA LEU A 88 -15.70 -2.27 9.18
C LEU A 88 -15.07 -3.25 10.17
N PHE A 89 -13.85 -2.99 10.62
CA PHE A 89 -13.07 -3.85 11.50
C PHE A 89 -12.71 -3.16 12.82
N ALA A 90 -13.34 -2.02 13.14
CA ALA A 90 -13.02 -1.23 14.34
C ALA A 90 -11.50 -1.04 14.53
N SER A 91 -10.79 -0.75 13.45
CA SER A 91 -9.32 -0.65 13.45
C SER A 91 -8.81 0.62 12.80
N VAL A 92 -7.56 0.95 13.11
CA VAL A 92 -6.81 2.06 12.53
C VAL A 92 -5.38 1.63 12.22
N ILE A 93 -4.93 1.92 11.00
CA ILE A 93 -3.55 1.77 10.56
C ILE A 93 -2.84 3.09 10.87
N MET A 94 -1.74 3.03 11.59
CA MET A 94 -0.99 4.18 12.09
C MET A 94 0.37 4.23 11.39
N HIS A 95 0.69 5.33 10.71
CA HIS A 95 1.97 5.51 10.02
C HIS A 95 2.82 6.53 10.75
N PHE A 96 3.94 6.09 11.30
CA PHE A 96 4.90 6.90 12.04
C PHE A 96 6.02 7.37 11.13
N SER A 97 6.72 8.44 11.55
CA SER A 97 8.01 8.78 10.96
C SER A 97 9.03 7.64 11.17
N GLU A 98 10.03 7.52 10.27
CA GLU A 98 10.97 6.38 10.16
C GLU A 98 11.82 6.07 11.40
N HIS A 99 11.70 6.85 12.48
CA HIS A 99 12.51 6.76 13.69
C HIS A 99 11.79 6.15 14.89
N ALA A 100 10.51 5.74 14.77
CA ALA A 100 9.76 5.17 15.88
C ALA A 100 10.23 3.75 16.23
N ASN A 101 10.57 3.50 17.50
CA ASN A 101 10.77 2.15 18.00
C ASN A 101 9.40 1.44 18.12
N LEU A 102 8.97 0.80 17.03
CA LEU A 102 7.62 0.22 16.96
C LEU A 102 7.34 -0.84 18.02
N ARG A 103 8.36 -1.56 18.51
CA ARG A 103 8.16 -2.55 19.58
C ARG A 103 7.76 -1.86 20.89
N ALA A 104 8.41 -0.73 21.21
CA ALA A 104 8.04 0.08 22.36
C ALA A 104 6.69 0.78 22.16
N ALA A 105 6.46 1.34 20.96
CA ALA A 105 5.19 1.96 20.60
C ALA A 105 4.01 0.99 20.75
N ARG A 106 4.14 -0.23 20.23
CA ARG A 106 3.14 -1.29 20.38
C ARG A 106 2.75 -1.53 21.83
N GLN A 107 3.74 -1.63 22.72
CA GLN A 107 3.47 -1.83 24.15
C GLN A 107 2.76 -0.62 24.75
N ALA A 108 3.20 0.59 24.42
CA ALA A 108 2.58 1.82 24.92
C ALA A 108 1.11 1.95 24.47
N TYR A 109 0.76 1.57 23.23
CA TYR A 109 -0.62 1.58 22.78
C TYR A 109 -1.50 0.56 23.51
N LEU A 110 -0.96 -0.62 23.85
CA LEU A 110 -1.70 -1.64 24.60
C LEU A 110 -2.06 -1.20 26.03
N ASP A 111 -1.39 -0.17 26.56
CA ASP A 111 -1.65 0.37 27.88
C ASP A 111 -2.74 1.47 27.86
N ILE A 112 -3.22 1.88 26.68
CA ILE A 112 -4.27 2.91 26.51
C ILE A 112 -5.67 2.29 26.58
N ASP A 113 -6.55 2.88 27.38
CA ASP A 113 -7.96 2.48 27.45
C ASP A 113 -8.66 2.57 26.09
N GLY A 114 -9.35 1.49 25.69
CA GLY A 114 -9.99 1.37 24.40
C GLY A 114 -9.10 0.86 23.26
N VAL A 115 -7.82 0.54 23.50
CA VAL A 115 -7.00 -0.23 22.54
C VAL A 115 -7.09 -1.72 22.88
N VAL A 116 -7.68 -2.50 21.98
CA VAL A 116 -7.86 -3.95 22.13
C VAL A 116 -6.64 -4.73 21.66
N SER A 117 -6.00 -4.26 20.59
CA SER A 117 -4.79 -4.87 20.07
C SER A 117 -3.92 -3.85 19.36
N ALA A 118 -2.62 -4.11 19.35
CA ALA A 118 -1.63 -3.38 18.57
C ALA A 118 -0.71 -4.40 17.89
N GLU A 119 -0.71 -4.41 16.57
CA GLU A 119 0.07 -5.32 15.74
C GLU A 119 0.97 -4.53 14.79
N PHE A 120 2.11 -5.08 14.43
CA PHE A 120 2.88 -4.52 13.32
C PHE A 120 2.05 -4.68 12.05
N ASP A 121 2.09 -3.70 11.13
CA ASP A 121 1.52 -3.90 9.80
C ASP A 121 2.39 -4.89 9.01
N THR A 122 2.20 -6.16 9.35
CA THR A 122 2.75 -7.30 8.64
C THR A 122 1.72 -7.81 7.65
N TYR A 123 0.86 -6.95 7.07
CA TYR A 123 -0.07 -7.40 6.01
C TYR A 123 0.74 -8.05 4.89
N LEU A 124 0.86 -9.37 4.98
CA LEU A 124 1.27 -10.28 3.93
C LEU A 124 0.03 -10.49 3.06
N GLY A 125 -0.39 -9.41 2.41
CA GLY A 125 -1.62 -9.37 1.63
C GLY A 125 -1.36 -9.52 0.14
N GLY A 126 -2.16 -10.36 -0.51
CA GLY A 126 -2.27 -10.47 -1.95
C GLY A 126 -3.04 -9.30 -2.59
N GLY A 127 -3.12 -8.11 -1.97
CA GLY A 127 -3.95 -7.01 -2.47
C GLY A 127 -3.54 -6.52 -3.86
N PRO A 128 -4.23 -5.49 -4.39
CA PRO A 128 -3.79 -4.83 -5.61
C PRO A 128 -2.32 -4.45 -5.53
N ASP A 129 -1.60 -4.66 -6.63
CA ASP A 129 -0.16 -4.44 -6.67
C ASP A 129 0.30 -4.05 -8.08
N ILE A 130 1.45 -3.39 -8.16
CA ILE A 130 2.08 -3.00 -9.42
C ILE A 130 3.55 -3.44 -9.40
N ALA A 131 3.94 -4.19 -10.42
CA ALA A 131 5.33 -4.54 -10.67
C ALA A 131 5.75 -3.96 -12.01
N ALA A 132 6.94 -3.38 -12.09
CA ALA A 132 7.43 -2.77 -13.32
C ALA A 132 8.94 -2.95 -13.47
N THR A 133 9.37 -3.10 -14.72
CA THR A 133 10.79 -3.00 -15.09
C THR A 133 10.94 -2.22 -16.38
N SER A 134 12.09 -1.56 -16.55
CA SER A 134 12.48 -0.93 -17.80
C SER A 134 13.57 -1.76 -18.48
N ALA A 135 13.42 -2.03 -19.78
CA ALA A 135 14.42 -2.71 -20.60
C ALA A 135 14.37 -2.19 -22.04
N SER A 136 15.54 -1.88 -22.59
CA SER A 136 15.70 -1.42 -23.99
C SER A 136 14.79 -0.23 -24.35
N GLY A 137 14.65 0.72 -23.43
CA GLY A 137 13.83 1.93 -23.61
C GLY A 137 12.31 1.72 -23.57
N ARG A 138 11.86 0.55 -23.08
CA ARG A 138 10.44 0.22 -22.88
C ARG A 138 10.19 -0.17 -21.44
N TRP A 139 9.00 0.17 -20.95
CA TRP A 139 8.51 -0.28 -19.67
C TRP A 139 7.62 -1.51 -19.83
N PHE A 140 7.81 -2.47 -18.93
CA PHE A 140 7.02 -3.69 -18.82
C PHE A 140 6.34 -3.62 -17.46
N VAL A 141 5.02 -3.45 -17.47
CA VAL A 141 4.22 -3.17 -16.27
C VAL A 141 3.18 -4.25 -16.09
N MET A 142 3.09 -4.78 -14.88
CA MET A 142 2.04 -5.69 -14.44
C MET A 142 1.19 -4.98 -13.42
N MET A 143 -0.12 -4.93 -13.67
CA MET A 143 -1.10 -4.38 -12.74
C MET A 143 -2.02 -5.50 -12.31
N ARG A 144 -1.97 -5.82 -11.03
CA ARG A 144 -2.77 -6.89 -10.43
C ARG A 144 -3.91 -6.27 -9.66
N LYS A 145 -5.14 -6.51 -10.12
CA LYS A 145 -6.37 -6.24 -9.37
C LYS A 145 -6.65 -7.45 -8.48
N ALA A 146 -6.97 -7.24 -7.21
CA ALA A 146 -7.29 -8.31 -6.28
C ALA A 146 -8.55 -7.95 -5.47
N TRP A 147 -9.43 -8.94 -5.24
CA TRP A 147 -10.72 -8.74 -4.56
C TRP A 147 -11.20 -10.01 -3.83
N GLY A 148 -12.24 -9.85 -3.02
CA GLY A 148 -12.88 -10.93 -2.24
C GLY A 148 -12.93 -10.62 -0.75
N ASP A 149 -13.63 -11.48 0.00
CA ASP A 149 -13.94 -11.29 1.43
C ASP A 149 -12.73 -11.45 2.36
N CYS A 150 -11.58 -11.83 1.83
CA CYS A 150 -10.32 -11.70 2.55
C CYS A 150 -9.83 -10.25 2.38
N PRO A 151 -9.69 -9.44 3.45
CA PRO A 151 -9.22 -8.05 3.37
C PRO A 151 -7.81 -7.90 2.77
N SER A 152 -7.11 -9.02 2.56
CA SER A 152 -5.84 -9.13 1.83
C SER A 152 -5.99 -9.38 0.33
N GLY A 153 -7.19 -9.49 -0.26
CA GLY A 153 -7.39 -9.78 -1.69
C GLY A 153 -6.93 -11.18 -2.12
N CYS A 154 -6.89 -12.15 -1.20
CA CYS A 154 -6.27 -13.46 -1.44
C CYS A 154 -7.15 -14.46 -2.23
N LEU A 155 -8.41 -14.14 -2.52
CA LEU A 155 -9.36 -15.11 -3.11
C LEU A 155 -9.44 -15.01 -4.63
N HIS A 156 -9.44 -13.79 -5.15
CA HIS A 156 -9.51 -13.54 -6.58
C HIS A 156 -8.51 -12.46 -6.99
N SER A 157 -7.84 -12.68 -8.11
CA SER A 157 -7.03 -11.67 -8.76
C SER A 157 -7.09 -11.77 -10.27
N GLU A 158 -6.84 -10.63 -10.91
CA GLU A 158 -6.61 -10.53 -12.34
C GLU A 158 -5.41 -9.64 -12.58
N THR A 159 -4.44 -10.13 -13.35
CA THR A 159 -3.26 -9.37 -13.75
C THR A 159 -3.36 -8.97 -15.21
N SER A 160 -3.20 -7.67 -15.46
CA SER A 160 -3.03 -7.12 -16.80
C SER A 160 -1.56 -6.78 -17.05
N PHE A 161 -1.10 -7.05 -18.27
CA PHE A 161 0.28 -6.85 -18.70
C PHE A 161 0.34 -5.76 -19.74
N PHE A 162 1.28 -4.83 -19.57
CA PHE A 162 1.43 -3.67 -20.45
C PHE A 162 2.88 -3.51 -20.88
N VAL A 163 3.07 -3.18 -22.15
CA VAL A 163 4.34 -2.68 -22.68
C VAL A 163 4.14 -1.23 -23.05
N VAL A 164 4.97 -0.35 -22.49
CA VAL A 164 4.88 1.09 -22.71
C VAL A 164 6.16 1.59 -23.35
N ASN A 165 6.01 2.26 -24.50
CA ASN A 165 7.08 2.93 -25.21
C ASN A 165 6.73 4.41 -25.37
N ARG A 166 7.37 5.26 -24.57
CA ARG A 166 7.02 6.68 -24.42
C ARG A 166 5.55 6.83 -24.01
N THR A 167 4.70 7.29 -24.91
CA THR A 167 3.25 7.48 -24.70
C THR A 167 2.39 6.35 -25.27
N HIS A 168 3.00 5.42 -26.02
CA HIS A 168 2.29 4.30 -26.60
C HIS A 168 2.17 3.16 -25.59
N VAL A 169 0.96 2.67 -25.38
CA VAL A 169 0.64 1.60 -24.43
C VAL A 169 -0.01 0.44 -25.17
N ASP A 170 0.62 -0.72 -25.11
CA ASP A 170 0.11 -1.98 -25.61
C ASP A 170 -0.26 -2.89 -24.44
N ARG A 171 -1.50 -3.36 -24.38
CA ARG A 171 -1.91 -4.46 -23.50
C ARG A 171 -1.49 -5.77 -24.15
N VAL A 172 -0.77 -6.60 -23.40
CA VAL A 172 -0.26 -7.89 -23.85
C VAL A 172 -1.06 -9.01 -23.22
N ASP A 173 -1.43 -10.01 -24.01
CA ASP A 173 -2.11 -11.20 -23.50
C ASP A 173 -1.21 -12.00 -22.55
N ARG A 174 -1.81 -12.65 -21.55
CA ARG A 174 -1.09 -13.41 -20.51
C ARG A 174 -0.09 -14.41 -21.10
N ALA A 175 -0.52 -15.20 -22.09
CA ALA A 175 0.35 -16.22 -22.72
C ALA A 175 1.61 -15.59 -23.34
N MET A 176 1.47 -14.45 -24.01
CA MET A 176 2.63 -13.72 -24.55
C MET A 176 3.49 -13.14 -23.44
N ALA A 177 2.88 -12.59 -22.39
CA ALA A 177 3.61 -12.01 -21.27
C ALA A 177 4.45 -13.06 -20.51
N GLU A 178 3.95 -14.30 -20.37
CA GLU A 178 4.66 -15.40 -19.73
C GLU A 178 5.94 -15.82 -20.46
N ASP A 179 5.99 -15.61 -21.78
CA ASP A 179 7.15 -15.87 -22.65
C ASP A 179 8.16 -14.71 -22.66
N MET A 180 7.79 -13.53 -22.16
CA MET A 180 8.67 -12.36 -22.10
C MET A 180 9.44 -12.32 -20.77
N ALA A 181 10.77 -12.44 -20.86
CA ALA A 181 11.64 -12.46 -19.69
C ALA A 181 11.58 -11.16 -18.86
N GLU A 182 11.23 -10.04 -19.47
CA GLU A 182 11.11 -8.74 -18.83
C GLU A 182 10.01 -8.71 -17.76
N PHE A 183 8.84 -9.32 -18.01
CA PHE A 183 7.80 -9.40 -16.98
C PHE A 183 8.26 -10.22 -15.77
N ARG A 184 8.99 -11.31 -16.00
CA ARG A 184 9.57 -12.11 -14.90
C ARG A 184 10.61 -11.32 -14.09
N ARG A 185 11.37 -10.43 -14.73
CA ARG A 185 12.36 -9.57 -14.03
C ARG A 185 11.72 -8.45 -13.23
N ALA A 186 10.47 -8.08 -13.53
CA ALA A 186 9.76 -7.04 -12.80
C ALA A 186 9.37 -7.46 -11.36
N VAL A 187 9.47 -8.75 -11.03
CA VAL A 187 9.10 -9.28 -9.72
C VAL A 187 10.26 -9.98 -9.02
N PRO A 188 10.29 -9.99 -7.67
CA PRO A 188 11.27 -10.76 -6.92
C PRO A 188 11.22 -12.27 -7.25
N PRO A 189 12.35 -12.98 -7.12
CA PRO A 189 12.38 -14.44 -7.27
C PRO A 189 11.36 -15.12 -6.35
N GLY A 190 10.60 -16.07 -6.90
CA GLY A 190 9.57 -16.82 -6.17
C GLY A 190 8.19 -16.16 -6.14
N GLU A 191 8.06 -14.89 -6.55
CA GLU A 191 6.76 -14.22 -6.55
C GLU A 191 5.97 -14.34 -7.85
N TRP A 192 6.62 -14.78 -8.93
CA TRP A 192 5.98 -14.94 -10.23
C TRP A 192 4.60 -15.64 -10.19
N PRO A 193 4.41 -16.76 -9.44
CA PRO A 193 3.11 -17.43 -9.38
C PRO A 193 1.95 -16.50 -8.98
N ARG A 194 2.17 -15.59 -8.02
CA ARG A 194 1.17 -14.60 -7.57
C ARG A 194 0.65 -13.70 -8.70
N TRP A 195 1.44 -13.48 -9.74
CA TRP A 195 1.10 -12.57 -10.84
C TRP A 195 0.42 -13.28 -12.02
N ILE A 196 0.54 -14.60 -12.12
CA ILE A 196 0.00 -15.38 -13.23
C ILE A 196 -1.16 -16.30 -12.84
N GLU A 197 -1.32 -16.61 -11.56
CA GLU A 197 -2.46 -17.36 -11.00
C GLU A 197 -3.70 -16.45 -10.88
#